data_AF-A0A0F9CIW6-F1
#
_entry.id   AF-A0A0F9CIW6-F1
#
_cell.length_a   1.000
_cell.length_b   1.000
_cell.length_c   1.000
_cell.angle_alpha   90.00
_cell.angle_beta   90.00
_cell.angle_gamma   90.00
#
_symmetry.space_group_name_H-M   'P 1'
#
loop_
_entity.id
_entity.type
_entity.pdbx_description
1 polymer ?
#
loop_
_entity_poly.entity_id
_entity_poly.type
_entity_poly.pdbx_seq_one_letter_code
_entity_poly.pdbx_strand_id
1 'polypeptide(L)'
;KDNAGRDLSRTMIERAYEEGIINRENAILLLNEMKYDEVEAEIIIRLKDRELANNEFSDKLKLLKTQFIRGIIDEEAYRSSLDELNLIGDKRDLIVLGAKNERTTVQKLATKEDLKAFFKKGILKEKAITIELDKLGYSAQLIQWLIASWK
;
A
#
# COMPACT_ATOMS: atom_id res chain seq x y z
N LYS A 1 28.66 -21.95 39.76
CA LYS A 1 28.15 -20.56 39.69
C LYS A 1 27.14 -20.55 38.55
N ASP A 2 25.87 -20.78 38.86
CA ASP A 2 24.81 -20.74 37.85
C ASP A 2 24.43 -19.28 37.63
N ASN A 3 25.02 -18.68 36.61
CA ASN A 3 24.54 -17.41 36.09
C ASN A 3 23.39 -17.74 35.12
N ALA A 4 22.28 -18.26 35.65
CA ALA A 4 21.08 -18.56 34.87
C ALA A 4 20.32 -17.26 34.59
N GLY A 5 20.95 -16.37 33.81
CA GLY A 5 20.21 -15.42 33.02
C GLY A 5 19.27 -16.21 32.11
N ARG A 6 18.04 -15.75 31.91
CA ARG A 6 17.15 -16.37 30.93
C ARG A 6 17.80 -16.22 29.56
N ASP A 7 18.18 -17.35 28.96
CA ASP A 7 18.60 -17.38 27.56
C ASP A 7 17.47 -16.86 26.67
N LEU A 8 17.83 -16.15 25.62
CA LEU A 8 16.86 -15.66 24.65
C LEU A 8 16.16 -16.85 23.99
N SER A 9 14.84 -16.76 23.85
CA SER A 9 14.13 -17.72 23.01
C SER A 9 14.47 -17.48 21.54
N ARG A 10 14.30 -18.52 20.70
CA ARG A 10 14.46 -18.42 19.24
C ARG A 10 13.70 -17.22 18.68
N THR A 11 12.46 -17.01 19.09
CA THR A 11 11.63 -15.88 18.65
C THR A 11 12.21 -14.52 19.07
N MET A 12 12.86 -14.43 20.23
CA MET A 12 13.53 -13.18 20.65
C MET A 12 14.80 -12.91 19.84
N ILE A 13 15.56 -13.95 19.47
CA ILE A 13 16.73 -13.82 18.59
C ILE A 13 16.29 -13.38 17.20
N GLU A 14 15.28 -14.05 16.62
CA GLU A 14 14.69 -13.68 15.34
C GLU A 14 14.20 -12.23 15.33
N ARG A 15 13.53 -11.78 16.40
CA ARG A 15 13.06 -10.41 16.54
C ARG A 15 14.21 -9.41 16.72
N ALA A 16 15.21 -9.73 17.52
CA ALA A 16 16.39 -8.87 17.69
C ALA A 16 17.15 -8.72 16.37
N TYR A 17 17.18 -9.76 15.54
CA TYR A 17 17.73 -9.70 14.20
C TYR A 17 16.88 -8.83 13.25
N GLU A 18 15.56 -9.04 13.24
CA GLU A 18 14.59 -8.22 12.48
C GLU A 18 14.69 -6.72 12.81
N GLU A 19 14.82 -6.38 14.09
CA GLU A 19 14.94 -5.00 14.57
C GLU A 19 16.37 -4.43 14.41
N GLY A 20 17.31 -5.20 13.86
CA GLY A 20 18.71 -4.79 13.66
C GLY A 20 19.53 -4.63 14.94
N ILE A 21 19.03 -5.13 16.08
CA ILE A 21 19.71 -5.11 17.38
C ILE A 21 20.92 -6.05 17.37
N ILE A 22 20.82 -7.17 16.65
CA ILE A 22 21.92 -8.10 16.40
C ILE A 22 22.10 -8.28 14.89
N ASN A 23 23.34 -8.52 14.47
CA ASN A 23 23.66 -8.83 13.08
C ASN A 23 23.49 -10.33 12.78
N ARG A 24 23.65 -10.69 11.51
CA ARG A 24 23.49 -12.06 11.02
C ARG A 24 24.39 -13.07 11.73
N GLU A 25 25.67 -12.73 11.88
CA GLU A 25 26.67 -13.60 12.53
C GLU A 25 26.30 -13.86 13.98
N ASN A 26 25.91 -12.82 14.72
CA ASN A 26 25.47 -12.94 16.11
C ASN A 26 24.17 -13.74 16.25
N ALA A 27 23.23 -13.59 15.30
CA ALA A 27 22.00 -14.36 15.29
C ALA A 27 22.27 -15.86 15.08
N ILE A 28 23.18 -16.21 14.16
CA ILE A 28 23.61 -17.59 13.93
C ILE A 28 24.33 -18.16 15.17
N LEU A 29 25.22 -17.39 15.78
CA LEU A 29 25.92 -17.81 17.01
C LEU A 29 24.94 -18.12 18.15
N LEU A 30 23.96 -17.24 18.40
CA LEU A 30 22.95 -17.45 19.44
C LEU A 30 22.05 -18.66 19.14
N LEU A 31 21.72 -18.90 17.86
CA LEU A 31 20.98 -20.12 17.47
C LEU A 31 21.82 -21.38 17.66
N ASN A 32 23.12 -21.34 17.38
CA ASN A 32 24.02 -22.47 17.65
C ASN A 32 24.14 -22.78 19.15
N GLU A 33 24.16 -21.76 20.01
CA GLU A 33 24.12 -21.93 21.47
C GLU A 33 22.83 -22.63 21.92
N MET A 34 21.72 -22.40 21.22
CA MET A 34 20.43 -23.09 21.40
C MET A 34 20.38 -24.51 20.80
N LYS A 35 21.52 -25.06 20.35
CA LYS A 35 21.63 -26.41 19.75
C LYS A 35 21.03 -26.57 18.35
N TYR A 36 20.71 -25.48 17.65
CA TYR A 36 20.55 -25.57 16.20
C TYR A 36 21.91 -25.82 15.57
N ASP A 37 21.98 -26.71 14.58
CA ASP A 37 23.22 -26.85 13.83
C ASP A 37 23.42 -25.66 12.86
N GLU A 38 24.63 -25.53 12.32
CA GLU A 38 25.01 -24.41 11.45
C GLU A 38 24.10 -24.30 10.22
N VAL A 39 23.65 -25.43 9.67
CA VAL A 39 22.76 -25.46 8.50
C VAL A 39 21.36 -25.01 8.90
N GLU A 40 20.86 -25.48 10.04
CA GLU A 40 19.55 -25.09 10.58
C GLU A 40 19.51 -23.59 10.91
N ALA A 41 20.52 -23.07 11.61
CA ALA A 41 20.62 -21.65 11.95
C ALA A 41 20.67 -20.77 10.69
N GLU A 42 21.44 -21.19 9.68
CA GLU A 42 21.53 -20.53 8.38
C GLU A 42 20.18 -20.51 7.65
N ILE A 43 19.42 -21.62 7.67
CA ILE A 43 18.08 -21.68 7.08
C ILE A 43 17.12 -20.75 7.80
N ILE A 44 17.11 -20.74 9.14
CA ILE A 44 16.24 -19.87 9.95
C ILE A 44 16.47 -18.40 9.59
N ILE A 45 17.74 -17.97 9.57
CA ILE A 45 18.08 -16.58 9.27
C ILE A 45 17.77 -16.22 7.82
N ARG A 46 18.03 -17.11 6.84
CA ARG A 46 17.63 -16.88 5.44
C ARG A 46 16.12 -16.78 5.25
N LEU A 47 15.33 -17.55 5.99
CA LEU A 47 13.87 -17.44 5.97
C LEU A 47 13.43 -16.08 6.50
N LYS A 48 14.05 -15.63 7.60
CA LYS A 48 13.81 -14.30 8.16
C LYS A 48 14.21 -13.19 7.18
N ASP A 49 15.37 -13.30 6.53
CA ASP A 49 15.81 -12.34 5.48
C ASP A 49 14.77 -12.19 4.37
N ARG A 50 14.21 -13.32 3.90
CA ARG A 50 13.13 -13.31 2.90
C ARG A 50 11.85 -12.69 3.42
N GLU A 51 11.49 -12.96 4.67
CA GLU A 51 10.33 -12.36 5.33
C GLU A 51 10.47 -10.84 5.42
N LEU A 52 11.62 -10.35 5.88
CA LEU A 52 11.92 -8.92 5.99
C LEU A 52 11.86 -8.23 4.62
N ALA A 53 12.47 -8.83 3.59
CA ALA A 53 12.41 -8.28 2.24
C ALA A 53 10.97 -8.22 1.69
N ASN A 54 10.15 -9.25 1.97
CA ASN A 54 8.74 -9.26 1.57
C ASN A 54 7.90 -8.23 2.35
N ASN A 55 8.18 -8.05 3.64
CA ASN A 55 7.48 -7.09 4.48
C ASN A 55 7.83 -5.65 4.06
N GLU A 56 9.11 -5.35 3.86
CA GLU A 56 9.58 -4.05 3.37
C GLU A 56 8.94 -3.71 2.02
N PHE A 57 8.91 -4.68 1.10
CA PHE A 57 8.23 -4.54 -0.18
C PHE A 57 6.73 -4.25 -0.02
N SER A 58 6.04 -5.02 0.83
CA SER A 58 4.61 -4.85 1.10
C SER A 58 4.30 -3.48 1.71
N ASP A 59 5.13 -3.03 2.65
CA ASP A 59 4.92 -1.76 3.35
C ASP A 59 5.21 -0.55 2.47
N LYS A 60 6.26 -0.61 1.63
CA LYS A 60 6.49 0.39 0.57
C LYS A 60 5.29 0.49 -0.37
N LEU A 61 4.75 -0.65 -0.81
CA LEU A 61 3.58 -0.68 -1.69
C LEU A 61 2.34 -0.06 -1.02
N LYS A 62 2.07 -0.38 0.25
CA LYS A 62 0.98 0.24 1.03
C LYS A 62 1.16 1.75 1.18
N LEU A 63 2.39 2.20 1.46
CA LEU A 63 2.70 3.62 1.63
C LEU A 63 2.46 4.40 0.34
N LEU A 64 3.01 3.91 -0.78
CA LEU A 64 2.84 4.52 -2.10
C LEU A 64 1.37 4.58 -2.50
N LYS A 65 0.64 3.47 -2.30
CA LYS A 65 -0.81 3.41 -2.54
C LYS A 65 -1.56 4.46 -1.70
N THR A 66 -1.21 4.59 -0.42
CA THR A 66 -1.82 5.58 0.47
C THR A 66 -1.54 7.01 0.01
N GLN A 67 -0.31 7.30 -0.40
CA GLN A 67 0.07 8.62 -0.94
C GLN A 67 -0.71 8.93 -2.22
N PHE A 68 -0.85 7.96 -3.12
CA PHE A 68 -1.60 8.11 -4.36
C PHE A 68 -3.10 8.34 -4.10
N ILE A 69 -3.72 7.52 -3.25
CA ILE A 69 -5.14 7.64 -2.88
C ILE A 69 -5.42 9.00 -2.23
N ARG A 70 -4.51 9.49 -1.38
CA ARG A 70 -4.62 10.81 -0.74
C ARG A 70 -4.26 11.97 -1.66
N GLY A 71 -3.80 11.70 -2.89
CA GLY A 71 -3.41 12.73 -3.85
C GLY A 71 -2.10 13.45 -3.52
N ILE A 72 -1.26 12.86 -2.65
CA ILE A 72 0.09 13.38 -2.35
C ILE A 72 1.00 13.21 -3.57
N ILE A 73 0.82 12.11 -4.31
CA ILE A 73 1.49 11.83 -5.59
C ILE A 73 0.45 11.63 -6.70
N ASP A 74 0.84 11.94 -7.94
CA ASP A 74 0.03 11.69 -9.13
C ASP A 74 0.23 10.28 -9.68
N GLU A 75 -0.47 9.93 -10.78
CA GLU A 75 -0.40 8.60 -11.37
C GLU A 75 0.97 8.31 -11.99
N GLU A 76 1.63 9.32 -12.56
CA GLU A 76 2.95 9.17 -13.18
C GLU A 76 4.00 8.85 -12.11
N ALA A 77 4.05 9.65 -11.04
CA ALA A 77 4.92 9.41 -9.89
C ALA A 77 4.63 8.07 -9.20
N TYR A 78 3.36 7.67 -9.11
CA TYR A 78 2.99 6.36 -8.56
C TYR A 78 3.47 5.21 -9.46
N ARG A 79 3.33 5.32 -10.79
CA ARG A 79 3.85 4.31 -11.74
C ARG A 79 5.36 4.20 -11.68
N SER A 80 6.09 5.32 -11.70
CA SER A 80 7.55 5.33 -11.59
C SER A 80 8.03 4.69 -10.28
N SER A 81 7.35 4.97 -9.16
CA SER A 81 7.68 4.36 -7.87
C SER A 81 7.45 2.84 -7.86
N LEU A 82 6.46 2.33 -8.61
CA LEU A 82 6.22 0.90 -8.75
C LEU A 82 7.24 0.22 -9.68
N ASP A 83 7.74 0.94 -10.70
CA ASP A 83 8.80 0.45 -11.59
C ASP A 83 10.13 0.30 -10.82
N GLU A 84 10.43 1.21 -9.90
CA GLU A 84 11.60 1.10 -8.98
C GLU A 84 11.53 -0.12 -8.05
N LEU A 85 10.33 -0.62 -7.78
CA LEU A 85 10.11 -1.87 -7.03
C LEU A 85 10.26 -3.12 -7.91
N ASN A 86 10.72 -2.98 -9.16
CA ASN A 86 10.95 -4.05 -10.12
C ASN A 86 9.72 -4.94 -10.36
N LEU A 87 8.54 -4.32 -10.35
CA LEU A 87 7.26 -4.99 -10.63
C LEU A 87 7.12 -5.28 -12.12
N ILE A 88 6.68 -6.49 -12.45
CA ILE A 88 6.32 -6.87 -13.83
C ILE A 88 5.15 -5.99 -14.30
N GLY A 89 5.20 -5.52 -15.56
CA GLY A 89 4.26 -4.54 -16.13
C GLY A 89 2.78 -4.87 -15.92
N ASP A 90 2.37 -6.13 -16.17
CA ASP A 90 0.97 -6.55 -16.00
C ASP A 90 0.50 -6.44 -14.53
N LYS A 91 1.38 -6.79 -13.58
CA LYS A 91 1.11 -6.70 -12.15
C LYS A 91 1.03 -5.24 -11.70
N ARG A 92 1.92 -4.39 -12.22
CA ARG A 92 1.91 -2.94 -11.97
C ARG A 92 0.59 -2.32 -12.44
N ASP A 93 0.15 -2.62 -13.66
CA ASP A 93 -1.05 -2.01 -14.21
C ASP A 93 -2.31 -2.42 -13.43
N LEU A 94 -2.37 -3.66 -12.94
CA LEU A 94 -3.43 -4.11 -12.04
C LEU A 94 -3.42 -3.38 -10.69
N ILE A 95 -2.23 -3.16 -10.10
CA ILE A 95 -2.06 -2.39 -8.85
C ILE A 95 -2.51 -0.93 -9.04
N VAL A 96 -2.13 -0.30 -10.16
CA VAL A 96 -2.52 1.07 -10.50
C VAL A 96 -4.03 1.16 -10.67
N LEU A 97 -4.64 0.22 -11.39
CA LEU A 97 -6.09 0.20 -11.60
C LEU A 97 -6.85 0.08 -10.27
N GLY A 98 -6.43 -0.85 -9.39
CA GLY A 98 -7.04 -1.00 -8.06
C GLY A 98 -6.92 0.27 -7.22
N ALA A 99 -5.73 0.89 -7.20
CA ALA A 99 -5.50 2.13 -6.45
C ALA A 99 -6.31 3.32 -7.00
N LYS A 100 -6.55 3.38 -8.33
CA LYS A 100 -7.43 4.41 -8.95
C LYS A 100 -8.88 4.26 -8.51
N ASN A 101 -9.36 3.03 -8.45
CA ASN A 101 -10.70 2.76 -7.96
C ASN A 101 -10.85 3.18 -6.48
N GLU A 102 -9.87 2.84 -5.64
CA GLU A 102 -9.88 3.22 -4.23
C GLU A 102 -9.68 4.72 -4.00
N ARG A 103 -8.89 5.40 -4.82
CA ARG A 103 -8.77 6.87 -4.76
C ARG A 103 -10.12 7.53 -4.95
N THR A 104 -10.91 7.02 -5.88
CA THR A 104 -12.26 7.48 -6.18
C THR A 104 -13.24 7.23 -5.03
N THR A 105 -13.05 6.18 -4.22
CA THR A 105 -13.93 5.92 -3.06
C THR A 105 -13.50 6.65 -1.79
N VAL A 106 -12.18 6.85 -1.58
CA VAL A 106 -11.62 7.50 -0.39
C VAL A 106 -11.66 9.02 -0.47
N GLN A 107 -11.38 9.60 -1.65
CA GLN A 107 -11.69 11.00 -1.88
C GLN A 107 -13.21 11.09 -1.97
N LYS A 108 -13.86 11.46 -0.86
CA LYS A 108 -15.33 11.60 -0.77
C LYS A 108 -15.85 12.26 -2.05
N LEU A 109 -16.41 11.47 -2.97
CA LEU A 109 -17.03 12.04 -4.13
C LEU A 109 -18.21 12.86 -3.66
N ALA A 110 -18.36 14.04 -4.25
CA ALA A 110 -19.58 14.80 -4.11
C ALA A 110 -20.75 13.89 -4.46
N THR A 111 -21.74 13.81 -3.57
CA THR A 111 -22.97 13.07 -3.86
C THR A 111 -23.70 13.71 -5.05
N LYS A 112 -24.68 13.01 -5.63
CA LYS A 112 -25.54 13.60 -6.65
C LYS A 112 -26.21 14.90 -6.15
N GLU A 113 -26.59 14.93 -4.87
CA GLU A 113 -27.16 16.08 -4.20
C GLU A 113 -26.16 17.24 -4.08
N ASP A 114 -24.90 16.95 -3.75
CA ASP A 114 -23.83 17.94 -3.71
C ASP A 114 -23.55 18.51 -5.11
N LEU A 115 -23.45 17.64 -6.13
CA LEU A 115 -23.24 18.04 -7.52
C LEU A 115 -24.40 18.90 -8.04
N LYS A 116 -25.64 18.54 -7.72
CA LYS A 116 -26.83 19.37 -8.02
C LYS A 116 -26.72 20.74 -7.35
N ALA A 117 -26.31 20.78 -6.08
CA ALA A 117 -26.13 22.04 -5.36
C ALA A 117 -25.02 22.90 -5.98
N PHE A 118 -23.89 22.30 -6.37
CA PHE A 118 -22.77 23.00 -7.03
C PHE A 118 -23.14 23.53 -8.42
N PHE A 119 -23.90 22.77 -9.21
CA PHE A 119 -24.40 23.22 -10.51
C PHE A 119 -25.37 24.40 -10.37
N LYS A 120 -26.36 24.29 -9.46
CA LYS A 120 -27.34 25.37 -9.21
C LYS A 120 -26.70 26.64 -8.66
N LYS A 121 -25.61 26.51 -7.89
CA LYS A 121 -24.82 27.65 -7.39
C LYS A 121 -23.82 28.19 -8.42
N GLY A 122 -23.74 27.60 -9.62
CA GLY A 122 -22.79 27.99 -10.66
C GLY A 122 -21.32 27.69 -10.32
N ILE A 123 -21.05 26.91 -9.27
CA ILE A 123 -19.70 26.54 -8.82
C ILE A 123 -19.06 25.59 -9.83
N LEU A 124 -19.84 24.65 -10.37
CA LEU A 124 -19.42 23.73 -11.42
C LEU A 124 -20.22 24.00 -12.70
N LYS A 125 -19.52 24.04 -13.84
CA LYS A 125 -20.12 24.18 -15.18
C LYS A 125 -20.55 22.82 -15.72
N GLU A 126 -21.40 22.82 -16.75
CA GLU A 126 -21.96 21.63 -17.39
C GLU A 126 -20.92 20.55 -17.74
N LYS A 127 -19.77 20.97 -18.32
CA LYS A 127 -18.66 20.06 -18.62
C LYS A 127 -18.05 19.40 -17.37
N ALA A 128 -17.91 20.15 -16.28
CA ALA A 128 -17.34 19.64 -15.04
C ALA A 128 -18.33 18.70 -14.32
N ILE A 129 -19.62 19.03 -14.31
CA ILE A 129 -20.68 18.17 -13.77
C ILE A 129 -20.76 16.84 -14.53
N THR A 130 -20.60 16.87 -15.85
CA THR A 130 -20.60 15.65 -16.68
C THR A 130 -19.49 14.70 -16.25
N ILE A 131 -18.28 15.22 -16.03
CA ILE A 131 -17.12 14.44 -15.56
C ILE A 131 -17.37 13.87 -14.16
N GLU A 132 -17.92 14.67 -13.23
CA GLU A 132 -18.17 14.19 -11.87
C GLU A 132 -19.30 13.15 -11.78
N LEU A 133 -20.35 13.28 -12.59
CA LEU A 133 -21.41 12.28 -12.67
C LEU A 133 -20.93 10.99 -13.37
N ASP A 134 -20.04 11.10 -14.35
CA ASP A 134 -19.40 9.93 -14.97
C ASP A 134 -18.54 9.16 -13.97
N LYS A 135 -17.76 9.87 -13.13
CA LYS A 135 -17.01 9.27 -12.01
C LYS A 135 -17.89 8.56 -10.98
N LEU A 136 -19.12 8.99 -10.80
CA LEU A 136 -20.12 8.34 -9.94
C LEU A 136 -20.80 7.14 -10.61
N GLY A 137 -20.49 6.85 -11.87
CA GLY A 137 -21.02 5.69 -12.62
C GLY A 137 -22.37 5.93 -13.29
N TYR A 138 -22.80 7.19 -13.46
CA TYR A 138 -24.00 7.49 -14.23
C TYR A 138 -23.76 7.32 -15.73
N SER A 139 -24.72 6.74 -16.46
CA SER A 139 -24.63 6.62 -17.91
C SER A 139 -24.72 7.99 -18.59
N ALA A 140 -24.06 8.15 -19.74
CA ALA A 140 -24.03 9.42 -20.49
C ALA A 140 -25.45 9.98 -20.77
N GLN A 141 -26.42 9.12 -21.05
CA GLN A 141 -27.81 9.51 -21.27
C GLN A 141 -28.47 10.04 -19.98
N LEU A 142 -28.26 9.37 -18.85
CA LEU A 142 -28.80 9.80 -17.56
C LEU A 142 -28.17 11.11 -17.08
N ILE A 143 -26.87 11.31 -17.36
CA ILE A 143 -26.17 12.57 -17.09
C ILE A 143 -26.85 13.74 -17.82
N GLN A 144 -27.15 13.58 -19.11
CA GLN A 144 -27.84 14.63 -19.88
C GLN A 144 -29.20 14.96 -19.30
N TRP A 145 -29.99 13.95 -18.91
CA TRP A 145 -31.29 14.16 -18.26
C TRP A 145 -31.17 14.86 -16.91
N LEU A 146 -30.18 14.50 -16.10
CA LEU A 146 -29.93 15.14 -14.81
C LEU A 146 -29.56 16.61 -14.98
N ILE A 147 -28.62 16.92 -15.86
CA ILE A 147 -28.20 18.29 -16.16
C ILE A 147 -29.38 19.11 -16.67
N ALA A 148 -30.18 18.56 -17.60
CA ALA A 148 -31.37 19.23 -18.12
C ALA A 148 -32.42 19.50 -17.02
N SER A 149 -32.56 18.58 -16.05
CA SER A 149 -33.48 18.74 -14.92
C SER A 149 -33.04 19.75 -13.85
N TRP A 150 -31.77 20.18 -13.88
CA TRP A 150 -31.21 21.09 -12.89
C TRP A 150 -31.06 22.53 -13.37
N LYS A 151 -31.17 22.75 -14.69
CA LYS A 151 -31.36 24.07 -15.28
C LYS A 151 -32.68 24.67 -14.79
#